data_AF-A0A7R9HB56-F1
#
_entry.id   AF-A0A7R9HB56-F1
#
_cell.length_a   1.000
_cell.length_b   1.000
_cell.length_c   1.000
_cell.angle_alpha   90.00
_cell.angle_beta   90.00
_cell.angle_gamma   90.00
#
_symmetry.space_group_name_H-M   'P 1'
#
loop_
_entity.id
_entity.type
_entity.pdbx_description
1 polymer ?
#
loop_
_entity_poly.entity_id
_entity_poly.type
_entity_poly.pdbx_seq_one_letter_code
_entity_poly.pdbx_strand_id
1 'polypeptide(L)'
;MLIDTTFILAKLLEELEGVQITDPNYYCNVSVEQLTHILRSDTAMPAPMIKERVSNLHEVGKILVNKYKGSFVNCLEKANNSAQKLLELVITDFPCYRDEADYQGHK
;
A
#
# COMPACT_ATOMS: atom_id res chain seq x y z
N MET A 1 -15.02 -3.49 0.31
CA MET A 1 -13.61 -3.88 0.57
C MET A 1 -13.17 -4.68 -0.64
N LEU A 2 -12.85 -3.95 -1.70
CA LEU A 2 -12.45 -4.52 -2.98
C LEU A 2 -11.11 -5.19 -2.74
N ILE A 3 -11.12 -6.52 -2.68
CA ILE A 3 -9.93 -7.31 -2.96
C ILE A 3 -9.76 -7.17 -4.47
N ASP A 4 -9.25 -6.00 -4.86
CA ASP A 4 -9.15 -5.57 -6.25
C ASP A 4 -8.29 -6.58 -7.02
N THR A 5 -8.70 -6.93 -8.23
CA THR A 5 -7.96 -7.80 -9.16
C THR A 5 -6.50 -7.36 -9.37
N THR A 6 -6.18 -6.11 -9.02
CA THR A 6 -4.83 -5.55 -8.90
C THR A 6 -3.89 -6.38 -8.02
N PHE A 7 -4.37 -6.99 -6.93
CA PHE A 7 -3.50 -7.78 -6.03
C PHE A 7 -3.09 -9.13 -6.62
N ILE A 8 -4.00 -9.78 -7.36
CA ILE A 8 -3.68 -11.02 -8.09
C ILE A 8 -2.71 -10.73 -9.25
N LEU A 9 -2.93 -9.63 -9.97
CA LEU A 9 -2.07 -9.23 -11.08
C LEU A 9 -0.64 -8.86 -10.59
N ALA A 10 -0.54 -8.19 -9.45
CA ALA A 10 0.74 -7.86 -8.82
C ALA A 10 1.54 -9.12 -8.41
N LYS A 11 0.86 -10.14 -7.86
CA LYS A 11 1.46 -11.45 -7.54
C LYS A 11 1.94 -12.18 -8.81
N LEU A 12 1.15 -12.11 -9.89
CA LEU A 12 1.53 -12.70 -11.17
C LEU A 12 2.79 -12.04 -11.77
N LEU A 13 2.90 -10.72 -11.67
CA LEU A 13 4.07 -9.97 -12.14
C LEU A 13 5.32 -10.25 -11.29
N GLU A 14 5.17 -10.51 -10.00
CA GLU A 14 6.26 -10.96 -9.14
C GLU A 14 6.84 -12.30 -9.62
N GLU A 15 5.98 -13.25 -10.02
CA GLU A 15 6.40 -14.55 -10.54
C GLU A 15 6.95 -14.50 -11.97
N LEU A 16 6.42 -13.62 -12.82
CA LEU A 16 6.79 -13.57 -14.25
C LEU A 16 7.94 -12.62 -14.56
N GLU A 17 8.03 -11.47 -13.87
CA GLU A 17 9.00 -10.41 -14.14
C GLU A 17 10.04 -10.25 -13.01
N GLY A 18 9.94 -11.03 -11.93
CA GLY A 18 10.86 -10.98 -10.80
C GLY A 18 10.73 -9.70 -9.97
N VAL A 19 9.59 -9.03 -10.04
CA VAL A 19 9.33 -7.76 -9.34
C VAL A 19 8.85 -8.04 -7.92
N GLN A 20 9.63 -7.63 -6.91
CA GLN A 20 9.28 -7.82 -5.49
C GLN A 20 8.25 -6.80 -4.98
N ILE A 21 7.13 -6.64 -5.69
CA ILE A 21 6.12 -5.61 -5.40
C ILE A 21 5.44 -5.80 -4.03
N THR A 22 5.54 -6.99 -3.44
CA THR A 22 5.02 -7.28 -2.10
C THR A 22 6.01 -7.02 -0.97
N ASP A 23 7.29 -6.75 -1.27
CA ASP A 23 8.32 -6.42 -0.28
C ASP A 23 8.35 -4.91 0.04
N PRO A 24 8.10 -4.51 1.29
CA PRO A 24 8.20 -3.11 1.70
C PRO A 24 9.56 -2.46 1.43
N ASN A 25 10.65 -3.22 1.46
CA ASN A 25 11.98 -2.70 1.13
C ASN A 25 12.10 -2.31 -0.35
N TYR A 26 11.38 -3.03 -1.22
CA TYR A 26 11.31 -2.73 -2.64
C TYR A 26 10.37 -1.54 -2.90
N TYR A 27 9.09 -1.67 -2.53
CA TYR A 27 8.09 -0.68 -2.94
C TYR A 27 8.23 0.66 -2.21
N CYS A 28 8.97 0.75 -1.10
CA CYS A 28 9.27 2.03 -0.48
C CYS A 28 10.19 2.94 -1.32
N ASN A 29 10.82 2.39 -2.37
CA ASN A 29 11.72 3.09 -3.28
C ASN A 29 11.30 2.97 -4.76
N VAL A 30 10.11 2.43 -5.04
CA VAL A 30 9.63 2.23 -6.43
C VAL A 30 9.48 3.56 -7.15
N SER A 31 9.91 3.63 -8.41
CA SER A 31 9.74 4.81 -9.24
C SER A 31 8.34 4.88 -9.87
N VAL A 32 7.97 6.06 -10.36
CA VAL A 32 6.71 6.26 -11.11
C VAL A 32 6.69 5.40 -12.37
N GLU A 33 7.81 5.30 -13.07
CA GLU A 33 7.96 4.50 -14.29
C GLU A 33 7.82 3.02 -13.99
N GLN A 34 8.47 2.54 -12.91
CA GLN A 34 8.34 1.15 -12.45
C GLN A 34 6.90 0.83 -12.08
N LEU A 35 6.22 1.68 -11.30
CA LEU A 35 4.84 1.42 -10.92
C LEU A 35 3.88 1.54 -12.11
N THR A 36 4.14 2.45 -13.05
CA THR A 36 3.37 2.56 -14.31
C THR A 36 3.48 1.29 -15.13
N HIS A 37 4.67 0.72 -15.24
CA HIS A 37 4.89 -0.56 -15.92
C HIS A 37 4.17 -1.70 -15.20
N ILE A 38 4.26 -1.76 -13.86
CA ILE A 38 3.60 -2.81 -13.05
C ILE A 38 2.07 -2.71 -13.17
N LEU A 39 1.51 -1.51 -13.14
CA LEU A 39 0.06 -1.26 -13.19
C LEU A 39 -0.46 -0.97 -14.60
N ARG A 40 0.30 -1.32 -15.64
CA ARG A 40 -0.09 -1.09 -17.04
C ARG A 40 -1.39 -1.84 -17.35
N SER A 41 -2.30 -1.18 -18.07
CA SER A 41 -3.55 -1.80 -18.51
C SER A 41 -3.32 -2.62 -19.78
N ASP A 42 -4.16 -3.63 -20.00
CA ASP A 42 -4.30 -4.29 -21.31
C ASP A 42 -4.97 -3.38 -22.36
N THR A 43 -5.39 -2.18 -21.95
CA THR A 43 -5.96 -1.14 -22.81
C THR A 43 -5.03 0.07 -22.91
N ALA A 44 -5.36 1.02 -23.79
CA ALA A 44 -4.63 2.28 -23.91
C ALA A 44 -4.82 3.24 -22.71
N MET A 45 -5.70 2.91 -21.75
CA MET A 45 -5.96 3.78 -20.60
C MET A 45 -4.90 3.52 -19.50
N PRO A 46 -4.10 4.53 -19.12
CA PRO A 46 -3.15 4.38 -18.02
C PRO A 46 -3.88 4.27 -16.68
N ALA A 47 -3.23 3.64 -15.71
CA ALA A 47 -3.74 3.58 -14.35
C ALA A 47 -3.87 5.01 -13.76
N PRO A 48 -5.00 5.33 -13.12
CA PRO A 48 -5.22 6.66 -12.55
C PRO A 48 -4.37 6.88 -11.30
N MET A 49 -4.03 8.15 -11.06
CA MET A 49 -3.37 8.63 -9.83
C MET A 49 -2.07 7.89 -9.49
N ILE A 50 -1.24 7.60 -10.50
CA ILE A 50 -0.01 6.83 -10.29
C ILE A 50 0.97 7.52 -9.33
N LYS A 51 1.09 8.85 -9.40
CA LYS A 51 2.02 9.58 -8.53
C LYS A 51 1.60 9.46 -7.06
N GLU A 52 0.30 9.57 -6.80
CA GLU A 52 -0.31 9.42 -5.49
C GLU A 52 -0.15 7.98 -4.98
N ARG A 53 -0.33 6.98 -5.85
CA ARG A 53 -0.07 5.56 -5.52
C ARG A 53 1.38 5.31 -5.14
N VAL A 54 2.35 5.88 -5.87
CA VAL A 54 3.78 5.81 -5.49
C VAL A 54 3.98 6.44 -4.11
N SER A 55 3.40 7.62 -3.88
CA SER A 55 3.50 8.30 -2.58
C SER A 55 2.94 7.45 -1.43
N ASN A 56 1.80 6.79 -1.64
CA ASN A 56 1.21 5.87 -0.66
C ASN A 56 2.10 4.64 -0.41
N LEU A 57 2.66 4.03 -1.46
CA LEU A 57 3.59 2.91 -1.32
C LEU A 57 4.86 3.31 -0.54
N HIS A 58 5.41 4.49 -0.83
CA HIS A 58 6.55 5.03 -0.09
C HIS A 58 6.22 5.25 1.38
N GLU A 59 5.06 5.83 1.68
CA GLU A 59 4.59 6.04 3.05
C GLU A 59 4.46 4.71 3.79
N VAL A 60 3.62 3.81 3.28
CA VAL A 60 3.36 2.49 3.89
C VAL A 60 4.66 1.70 4.03
N GLY A 61 5.51 1.70 3.01
CA GLY A 61 6.75 0.95 2.98
C GLY A 61 7.74 1.43 4.03
N LYS A 62 7.93 2.75 4.14
CA LYS A 62 8.79 3.35 5.18
C LYS A 62 8.28 3.05 6.58
N ILE A 63 6.97 3.12 6.81
CA ILE A 63 6.37 2.77 8.10
C ILE A 63 6.63 1.29 8.42
N LEU A 64 6.40 0.38 7.47
CA LEU A 64 6.62 -1.04 7.69
C LEU A 64 8.09 -1.37 7.96
N VAL A 65 9.01 -0.84 7.16
CA VAL A 65 10.45 -1.04 7.35
C VAL A 65 10.89 -0.54 8.73
N ASN A 66 10.51 0.68 9.10
CA ASN A 66 11.01 1.34 10.32
C ASN A 66 10.32 0.86 11.61
N LYS A 67 8.98 0.71 11.60
CA LYS A 67 8.18 0.43 12.81
C LYS A 67 7.79 -1.04 12.97
N TYR A 68 7.78 -1.78 11.86
CA TYR A 68 7.27 -3.15 11.77
C TYR A 68 8.27 -4.12 11.13
N LYS A 69 9.57 -3.77 11.09
CA LYS A 69 10.65 -4.64 10.59
C LYS A 69 10.38 -5.22 9.19
N GLY A 70 9.77 -4.41 8.32
CA GLY A 70 9.45 -4.78 6.93
C GLY A 70 8.32 -5.78 6.77
N SER A 71 7.47 -6.02 7.78
CA SER A 71 6.36 -6.97 7.66
C SER A 71 5.09 -6.49 8.35
N PHE A 72 3.96 -6.52 7.62
CA PHE A 72 2.65 -6.21 8.18
C PHE A 72 2.20 -7.24 9.23
N VAL A 73 2.75 -8.46 9.22
CA VAL A 73 2.48 -9.46 10.27
C VAL A 73 2.87 -8.93 11.65
N ASN A 74 3.95 -8.16 11.77
CA ASN A 74 4.34 -7.53 13.03
C ASN A 74 3.35 -6.45 13.48
N CYS A 75 2.56 -5.89 12.56
CA CYS A 75 1.43 -5.00 12.90
C CYS A 75 0.26 -5.81 13.49
N LEU A 76 -0.08 -6.94 12.87
CA LEU A 76 -1.09 -7.87 13.37
C LEU A 76 -0.73 -8.41 14.77
N GLU A 77 0.54 -8.76 14.99
CA GLU A 77 1.04 -9.20 16.30
C GLU A 77 0.86 -8.11 17.37
N LYS A 78 1.20 -6.85 17.04
CA LYS A 78 0.99 -5.70 17.95
C LYS A 78 -0.49 -5.45 18.24
N ALA A 79 -1.39 -5.77 17.31
CA ALA A 79 -2.83 -5.68 17.53
C ALA A 79 -3.37 -6.77 18.47
N ASN A 80 -2.59 -7.81 18.76
CA ASN A 80 -2.93 -8.90 19.70
C ASN A 80 -4.31 -9.53 19.42
N ASN A 81 -4.55 -9.93 18.17
CA ASN A 81 -5.82 -10.52 17.70
C ASN A 81 -7.08 -9.66 17.94
N SER A 82 -6.92 -8.36 18.20
CA SER A 82 -8.04 -7.42 18.36
C SER A 82 -8.23 -6.60 17.09
N ALA A 83 -9.39 -6.76 16.45
CA ALA A 83 -9.76 -5.97 15.28
C ALA A 83 -9.82 -4.46 15.59
N GLN A 84 -10.27 -4.08 16.79
CA GLN A 84 -10.31 -2.69 17.23
C GLN A 84 -8.91 -2.09 17.36
N LYS A 85 -7.97 -2.82 18.00
CA LYS A 85 -6.58 -2.38 18.09
C LYS A 85 -5.90 -2.34 16.73
N LEU A 86 -6.20 -3.30 15.85
CA LEU A 86 -5.68 -3.28 14.48
C LEU A 86 -6.13 -2.02 13.74
N LEU A 87 -7.42 -1.69 13.83
CA LEU A 87 -7.96 -0.48 13.21
C LEU A 87 -7.30 0.78 13.79
N GLU A 88 -7.14 0.85 15.11
CA GLU A 88 -6.44 1.96 15.80
C GLU A 88 -5.00 2.12 15.29
N LEU A 89 -4.25 1.03 15.17
CA LEU A 89 -2.89 1.05 14.61
C LEU A 89 -2.89 1.51 13.15
N VAL A 90 -3.82 1.02 12.34
CA VAL A 90 -3.91 1.37 10.91
C VAL A 90 -4.14 2.88 10.72
N ILE A 91 -5.15 3.45 11.37
CA ILE A 91 -5.47 4.89 11.20
C ILE A 91 -4.44 5.82 11.85
N THR A 92 -3.70 5.32 12.85
CA THR A 92 -2.68 6.09 13.56
C THR A 92 -1.38 6.11 12.80
N ASP A 93 -0.93 4.95 12.31
CA ASP A 93 0.40 4.79 11.76
C ASP A 93 0.48 4.99 10.26
N PHE A 94 -0.63 4.78 9.55
CA PHE A 94 -0.69 4.86 8.09
C PHE A 94 -1.67 5.96 7.67
N PRO A 95 -1.23 7.23 7.63
CA PRO A 95 -2.07 8.38 7.30
C PRO A 95 -2.89 8.23 6.01
N CYS A 96 -2.34 7.60 4.97
CA CYS A 96 -3.04 7.37 3.70
C CYS A 96 -4.29 6.47 3.81
N TYR A 97 -4.50 5.76 4.92
CA TYR A 97 -5.74 5.00 5.19
C TYR A 97 -6.75 5.77 6.05
N ARG A 98 -6.42 6.98 6.50
CA ARG A 98 -7.34 7.82 7.26
C ARG A 98 -8.29 8.54 6.31
N ASP A 99 -9.36 7.85 5.95
CA ASP A 99 -10.43 8.39 5.13
C ASP A 99 -11.35 9.31 5.96
N GLU A 100 -10.84 10.50 6.26
CA GLU A 100 -11.56 11.58 6.94
C GLU A 100 -11.51 12.86 6.09
N ALA A 101 -12.56 13.67 6.16
CA ALA A 101 -12.64 14.94 5.44
C ALA A 101 -13.37 15.96 6.30
N ASP A 102 -12.86 17.19 6.31
CA ASP A 102 -13.53 18.29 7.00
C ASP A 102 -14.83 18.64 6.26
N TYR A 103 -15.95 18.59 6.98
CA TYR A 103 -17.27 18.97 6.48
C TYR A 103 -17.84 20.11 7.31
N GLN A 104 -18.06 21.27 6.67
CA GLN A 104 -18.64 22.46 7.30
C GLN A 104 -17.92 22.87 8.60
N GLY A 105 -16.58 22.81 8.62
CA GLY A 105 -15.77 23.16 9.79
C GLY A 105 -15.77 22.11 10.91
N HIS A 106 -16.32 20.93 10.65
CA HIS A 106 -16.28 19.79 11.55
C HIS A 106 -15.40 18.70 10.93
N LYS A 107 -14.63 18.05 11.79
CA LYS A 107 -13.80 16.91 11.44
C LYS A 107 -14.55 15.61 11.72
#